data_AF-A0A397VQS5-F1
#
_entry.id   AF-A0A397VQS5-F1
#
_cell.length_a   1.000
_cell.length_b   1.000
_cell.length_c   1.000
_cell.angle_alpha   90.00
_cell.angle_beta   90.00
_cell.angle_gamma   90.00
#
_symmetry.space_group_name_H-M   'P 1'
#
loop_
_entity.id
_entity.type
_entity.pdbx_description
1 polymer ?
#
loop_
_entity_poly.entity_id
_entity_poly.type
_entity_poly.pdbx_seq_one_letter_code
_entity_poly.pdbx_strand_id
1 'polypeptide(L)'
;MSANPHKKADAESILTWNYFDTLRCQELMVKYNVINDYKEVASIVYITLFNSYYYAIGMKVGNLLGAKAWAQDILFSMKASDQKASGKLPGAYVFPPEKGLENKCPVTGLDFASLYSSIIMIYNLSPEKMVSTLSEKVIKLYMNSFYGVTGRSDSPFYELGLAGSVTSAGQKNKYQAHVEYIKKKALE
;
A
#
# COMPACT_ATOMS: atom_id res chain seq x y z
N MET A 1 8.67 -32.44 16.68
CA MET A 1 9.00 -32.99 18.02
C MET A 1 7.84 -32.63 18.94
N SER A 2 7.20 -33.62 19.56
CA SER A 2 6.18 -33.36 20.59
C SER A 2 6.90 -33.06 21.90
N ALA A 3 6.65 -31.88 22.48
CA ALA A 3 7.29 -31.48 23.73
C ALA A 3 6.61 -32.20 24.91
N ASN A 4 7.39 -32.97 25.68
CA ASN A 4 6.92 -33.61 26.91
C ASN A 4 7.10 -32.63 28.09
N PRO A 5 6.01 -32.12 28.69
CA PRO A 5 6.05 -31.02 29.66
C PRO A 5 6.68 -31.39 31.02
N HIS A 6 7.01 -32.67 31.25
CA HIS A 6 7.53 -33.15 32.54
C HIS A 6 9.03 -33.45 32.57
N LYS A 7 9.78 -33.23 31.47
CA LYS A 7 11.23 -33.42 31.41
C LYS A 7 11.93 -32.07 31.55
N LYS A 8 12.80 -31.89 32.57
CA LYS A 8 13.68 -30.71 32.65
C LYS A 8 14.58 -30.68 31.41
N ALA A 9 14.63 -29.54 30.74
CA ALA A 9 15.48 -29.35 29.57
C ALA A 9 16.96 -29.47 29.99
N ASP A 10 17.67 -30.41 29.38
CA ASP A 10 19.12 -30.53 29.50
C ASP A 10 19.83 -29.54 28.55
N ALA A 11 21.11 -29.24 28.81
CA ALA A 11 21.85 -28.23 28.06
C ALA A 11 21.94 -28.56 26.55
N GLU A 12 22.02 -29.83 26.19
CA GLU A 12 22.08 -30.29 24.79
C GLU A 12 20.73 -30.03 24.08
N SER A 13 19.61 -30.30 24.76
CA SER A 13 18.28 -30.00 24.25
C SER A 13 18.10 -28.51 23.99
N ILE A 14 18.56 -27.64 24.91
CA ILE A 14 18.47 -26.18 24.77
C ILE A 14 19.31 -25.69 23.58
N LEU A 15 20.54 -26.19 23.42
CA LEU A 15 21.39 -25.86 22.28
C LEU A 15 20.76 -26.29 20.95
N THR A 16 20.17 -27.48 20.92
CA THR A 16 19.50 -28.02 19.73
C THR A 16 18.28 -27.16 19.34
N TRP A 17 17.47 -26.74 20.31
CA TRP A 17 16.35 -25.83 20.06
C TRP A 17 16.82 -24.48 19.51
N ASN A 18 17.83 -23.85 20.14
CA ASN A 18 18.38 -22.58 19.66
C ASN A 18 18.95 -22.68 18.24
N TYR A 19 19.60 -23.80 17.91
CA TYR A 19 20.08 -24.07 16.56
C TYR A 19 18.93 -24.12 15.56
N PHE A 20 17.87 -24.89 15.87
CA PHE A 20 16.71 -24.97 14.98
C PHE A 20 15.97 -23.64 14.85
N ASP A 21 15.78 -22.89 15.93
CA ASP A 21 15.12 -21.58 15.87
C ASP A 21 15.88 -20.59 14.97
N THR A 22 17.21 -20.59 15.04
CA THR A 22 18.05 -19.76 14.17
C THR A 22 17.98 -20.23 12.72
N LEU A 23 18.04 -21.54 12.48
CA LEU A 23 17.97 -22.13 11.14
C LEU A 23 16.62 -21.86 10.48
N ARG A 24 15.50 -22.04 11.20
CA ARG A 24 14.15 -21.80 10.67
C ARG A 24 13.95 -20.34 10.29
N CYS A 25 14.51 -19.39 11.04
CA CYS A 25 14.49 -17.97 10.65
C CYS A 25 15.21 -17.73 9.31
N GLN A 26 16.37 -18.36 9.10
CA GLN A 26 17.12 -18.24 7.85
C GLN A 26 16.39 -18.90 6.67
N GLU A 27 15.87 -20.11 6.86
CA GLU A 27 15.09 -20.82 5.84
C GLU A 27 13.86 -20.02 5.42
N LEU A 28 13.17 -19.39 6.38
CA LEU A 28 12.03 -18.52 6.11
C LEU A 28 12.43 -17.32 5.25
N MET A 29 13.55 -16.68 5.59
CA MET A 29 14.07 -15.52 4.86
C MET A 29 14.39 -15.86 3.39
N VAL A 30 14.96 -17.03 3.14
CA VAL A 30 15.24 -17.55 1.79
C VAL A 30 13.94 -17.91 1.07
N LYS A 31 13.03 -18.65 1.73
CA LYS A 31 11.76 -19.10 1.14
C LYS A 31 10.88 -17.94 0.70
N TYR A 32 10.85 -16.85 1.45
CA TYR A 32 10.09 -15.65 1.14
C TYR A 32 10.89 -14.62 0.31
N ASN A 33 12.11 -14.95 -0.11
CA ASN A 33 12.93 -14.10 -0.98
C ASN A 33 13.18 -12.67 -0.42
N VAL A 34 13.13 -12.53 0.91
CA VAL A 34 13.00 -11.24 1.61
C VAL A 34 14.12 -10.26 1.24
N ILE A 35 15.36 -10.76 1.14
CA ILE A 35 16.53 -9.93 0.82
C ILE A 35 16.44 -9.35 -0.60
N ASN A 36 15.98 -10.15 -1.56
CA ASN A 36 15.88 -9.69 -2.95
C ASN A 36 14.76 -8.66 -3.12
N ASP A 37 13.65 -8.83 -2.41
CA ASP A 37 12.57 -7.83 -2.39
C ASP A 37 13.08 -6.48 -1.86
N TYR A 38 13.85 -6.48 -0.76
CA TYR A 38 14.46 -5.24 -0.26
C TYR A 38 15.50 -4.64 -1.21
N LYS A 39 16.26 -5.47 -1.94
CA LYS A 39 17.20 -5.01 -2.97
C LYS A 39 16.47 -4.38 -4.15
N GLU A 40 15.37 -4.95 -4.60
CA GLU A 40 14.55 -4.39 -5.68
C GLU A 40 13.98 -3.04 -5.28
N VAL A 41 13.41 -2.95 -4.07
CA VAL A 41 12.91 -1.69 -3.50
C VAL A 41 14.01 -0.64 -3.39
N ALA A 42 15.20 -1.02 -2.90
CA ALA A 42 16.34 -0.12 -2.79
C ALA A 42 16.78 0.44 -4.15
N SER A 43 16.83 -0.43 -5.16
CA SER A 43 17.18 -0.07 -6.54
C SER A 43 16.17 0.89 -7.17
N ILE A 44 14.87 0.60 -7.05
CA ILE A 44 13.80 1.41 -7.65
C ILE A 44 13.75 2.82 -7.04
N VAL A 45 13.99 2.91 -5.74
CA VAL A 45 13.80 4.14 -4.98
C VAL A 45 15.08 4.93 -4.78
N TYR A 46 16.24 4.40 -5.15
CA TYR A 46 17.53 5.07 -4.96
C TYR A 46 17.89 5.28 -3.49
N ILE A 47 17.66 4.27 -2.65
CA ILE A 47 18.03 4.27 -1.23
C ILE A 47 18.98 3.11 -0.92
N THR A 48 19.66 3.18 0.21
CA THR A 48 20.51 2.08 0.69
C THR A 48 19.65 0.85 1.04
N LEU A 49 20.25 -0.35 0.94
CA LEU A 49 19.60 -1.58 1.37
C LEU A 49 19.17 -1.52 2.85
N PHE A 50 20.01 -0.90 3.69
CA PHE A 50 19.70 -0.63 5.09
C PHE A 50 18.41 0.19 5.22
N ASN A 51 18.28 1.29 4.48
CA ASN A 51 17.08 2.14 4.56
C ASN A 51 15.84 1.44 4.00
N SER A 52 15.99 0.56 3.02
CA SER A 52 14.91 -0.26 2.48
C SER A 52 14.29 -1.17 3.56
N TYR A 53 15.12 -1.73 4.42
CA TYR A 53 14.70 -2.58 5.53
C TYR A 53 14.19 -1.79 6.74
N TYR A 54 14.94 -0.78 7.21
CA TYR A 54 14.67 -0.09 8.47
C TYR A 54 13.56 0.97 8.40
N TYR A 55 13.43 1.70 7.28
CA TYR A 55 12.52 2.84 7.20
C TYR A 55 11.19 2.52 6.52
N ALA A 56 10.14 3.20 6.98
CA ALA A 56 8.78 3.05 6.48
C ALA A 56 8.63 3.55 5.03
N ILE A 57 7.52 3.16 4.39
CA ILE A 57 7.28 3.44 2.97
C ILE A 57 7.19 4.92 2.62
N GLY A 58 6.84 5.79 3.58
CA GLY A 58 6.77 7.25 3.35
C GLY A 58 8.12 7.85 2.92
N MET A 59 9.22 7.43 3.55
CA MET A 59 10.57 7.83 3.12
C MET A 59 10.85 7.34 1.70
N LYS A 60 10.44 6.11 1.38
CA LYS A 60 10.65 5.49 0.07
C LYS A 60 9.91 6.26 -1.03
N VAL A 61 8.65 6.64 -0.78
CA VAL A 61 7.86 7.47 -1.69
C VAL A 61 8.53 8.83 -1.88
N GLY A 62 8.97 9.47 -0.79
CA GLY A 62 9.62 10.78 -0.86
C GLY A 62 10.92 10.76 -1.66
N ASN A 63 11.77 9.76 -1.47
CA ASN A 63 13.04 9.66 -2.21
C ASN A 63 12.82 9.39 -3.70
N LEU A 64 11.87 8.50 -4.04
CA LEU A 64 11.50 8.23 -5.43
C LEU A 64 10.95 9.49 -6.12
N LEU A 65 10.05 10.21 -5.46
CA LEU A 65 9.47 11.44 -5.99
C LEU A 65 10.54 12.51 -6.15
N GLY A 66 11.44 12.64 -5.18
CA GLY A 66 12.55 13.58 -5.26
C GLY A 66 13.52 13.29 -6.40
N ALA A 67 13.86 12.02 -6.62
CA ALA A 67 14.67 11.61 -7.76
C ALA A 67 13.99 11.91 -9.10
N LYS A 68 12.66 11.79 -9.18
CA LYS A 68 11.89 12.14 -10.38
C LYS A 68 11.80 13.64 -10.59
N ALA A 69 11.52 14.42 -9.56
CA ALA A 69 11.50 15.87 -9.61
C ALA A 69 12.86 16.42 -10.08
N TRP A 70 13.95 15.90 -9.53
CA TRP A 70 15.31 16.26 -9.97
C TRP A 70 15.55 16.01 -11.46
N ALA A 71 15.10 14.86 -11.98
CA ALA A 71 15.22 14.53 -13.40
C ALA A 71 14.38 15.43 -14.32
N GLN A 72 13.41 16.15 -13.76
CA GLN A 72 12.53 17.07 -14.48
C GLN A 72 12.85 18.54 -14.23
N ASP A 73 13.97 18.84 -13.55
CA ASP A 73 14.35 20.20 -13.14
C ASP A 73 13.31 20.88 -12.25
N ILE A 74 12.66 20.09 -11.40
CA ILE A 74 11.65 20.54 -10.45
C ILE A 74 12.28 20.61 -9.05
N LEU A 75 12.20 21.79 -8.44
CA LEU A 75 12.62 22.01 -7.06
C LEU A 75 11.51 21.63 -6.09
N PHE A 76 11.83 20.79 -5.12
CA PHE A 76 10.92 20.40 -4.04
C PHE A 76 11.58 20.57 -2.67
N SER A 77 10.76 20.78 -1.64
CA SER A 77 11.20 20.93 -0.26
C SER A 77 10.95 19.65 0.53
N MET A 78 11.91 19.26 1.37
CA MET A 78 11.72 18.21 2.37
C MET A 78 11.18 18.74 3.70
N LYS A 79 10.91 20.04 3.80
CA LYS A 79 10.24 20.63 4.97
C LYS A 79 8.74 20.32 4.90
N ALA A 80 8.20 19.84 6.00
CA ALA A 80 6.75 19.74 6.16
C ALA A 80 6.12 21.14 6.09
N SER A 81 4.93 21.21 5.51
CA SER A 81 4.13 22.43 5.48
C SER A 81 3.57 22.75 6.87
N ASP A 82 3.66 24.02 7.28
CA ASP A 82 2.97 24.51 8.49
C ASP A 82 1.46 24.68 8.26
N GLN A 83 1.02 24.69 6.99
CA GLN A 83 -0.39 24.81 6.63
C GLN A 83 -1.09 23.47 6.78
N LYS A 84 -1.80 23.32 7.91
CA LYS A 84 -2.61 22.15 8.21
C LYS A 84 -4.06 22.47 7.88
N ALA A 85 -4.63 21.79 6.90
CA ALA A 85 -6.06 21.92 6.62
C ALA A 85 -6.86 21.34 7.81
N SER A 86 -7.89 22.07 8.25
CA SER A 86 -8.73 21.63 9.36
C SER A 86 -9.76 20.62 8.89
N GLY A 87 -9.84 19.48 9.56
CA GLY A 87 -10.87 18.45 9.32
C GLY A 87 -10.32 17.14 8.77
N LYS A 88 -11.02 16.05 9.07
CA LYS A 88 -10.73 14.74 8.50
C LYS A 88 -11.44 14.60 7.16
N LEU A 89 -10.75 14.08 6.15
CA LEU A 89 -11.40 13.71 4.90
C LEU A 89 -12.42 12.58 5.14
N PRO A 90 -13.55 12.58 4.42
CA PRO A 90 -14.44 11.43 4.41
C PRO A 90 -13.70 10.21 3.87
N GLY A 91 -13.83 9.08 4.56
CA GLY A 91 -13.16 7.83 4.21
C GLY A 91 -13.83 7.07 3.07
N ALA A 92 -13.50 5.79 2.93
CA ALA A 92 -14.17 4.93 1.96
C ALA A 92 -15.66 4.76 2.30
N TYR A 93 -16.51 4.70 1.26
CA TYR A 93 -17.92 4.36 1.42
C TYR A 93 -18.08 2.83 1.47
N VAL A 94 -18.91 2.37 2.40
CA VAL A 94 -19.27 0.95 2.58
C VAL A 94 -20.78 0.84 2.40
N PHE A 95 -21.21 -0.03 1.49
CA PHE A 95 -22.63 -0.29 1.30
C PHE A 95 -23.21 -0.99 2.54
N PRO A 96 -24.44 -0.65 2.96
CA PRO A 96 -25.11 -1.42 3.99
C PRO A 96 -25.29 -2.87 3.49
N PRO A 97 -24.94 -3.88 4.29
CA PRO A 97 -25.05 -5.27 3.88
C PRO A 97 -26.51 -5.73 3.91
N GLU A 98 -26.91 -6.50 2.91
CA GLU A 98 -28.13 -7.33 2.98
C GLU A 98 -27.78 -8.58 3.79
N LYS A 99 -28.31 -8.66 5.01
CA LYS A 99 -27.98 -9.75 5.94
C LYS A 99 -28.85 -10.96 5.63
N GLY A 100 -28.23 -12.12 5.49
CA GLY A 100 -28.93 -13.39 5.29
C GLY A 100 -28.01 -14.48 4.76
N LEU A 101 -28.54 -15.70 4.66
CA LEU A 101 -27.90 -16.80 3.97
C LEU A 101 -28.44 -16.84 2.53
N GLU A 102 -27.58 -16.57 1.54
CA GLU A 102 -27.95 -16.65 0.13
C GLU A 102 -27.82 -18.09 -0.37
N ASN A 103 -28.96 -18.72 -0.65
CA ASN A 103 -29.04 -20.12 -1.09
C ASN A 103 -29.61 -20.27 -2.51
N LYS A 104 -30.04 -19.18 -3.16
CA LYS A 104 -30.76 -19.24 -4.45
C LYS A 104 -29.80 -19.14 -5.63
N CYS A 105 -28.76 -18.34 -5.51
CA CYS A 105 -27.78 -18.16 -6.58
C CYS A 105 -26.34 -17.99 -6.05
N PRO A 106 -25.32 -18.37 -6.83
CA PRO A 106 -23.93 -18.09 -6.48
C PRO A 106 -23.65 -16.58 -6.43
N VAL A 107 -22.96 -16.14 -5.37
CA VAL A 107 -22.53 -14.75 -5.23
C VAL A 107 -21.23 -14.54 -6.00
N THR A 108 -21.23 -13.59 -6.95
CA THR A 108 -20.03 -13.22 -7.70
C THR A 108 -19.40 -11.96 -7.10
N GLY A 109 -18.12 -12.05 -6.72
CA GLY A 109 -17.35 -10.91 -6.26
C GLY A 109 -16.75 -10.14 -7.44
N LEU A 110 -17.12 -8.87 -7.57
CA LEU A 110 -16.55 -7.97 -8.57
C LEU A 110 -15.78 -6.85 -7.87
N ASP A 111 -14.51 -6.69 -8.23
CA ASP A 111 -13.62 -5.71 -7.62
C ASP A 111 -12.84 -4.93 -8.69
N PHE A 112 -12.54 -3.67 -8.37
CA PHE A 112 -11.69 -2.83 -9.22
C PHE A 112 -10.23 -3.08 -8.89
N ALA A 113 -9.48 -3.61 -9.86
CA ALA A 113 -8.03 -3.74 -9.73
C ALA A 113 -7.38 -2.35 -9.53
N SER A 114 -6.82 -2.13 -8.34
CA SER A 114 -6.01 -0.93 -8.02
C SER A 114 -6.75 0.40 -8.16
N LEU A 115 -8.01 0.46 -7.69
CA LEU A 115 -8.92 1.60 -7.84
C LEU A 115 -8.26 2.98 -7.65
N TYR A 116 -7.56 3.21 -6.53
CA TYR A 116 -6.96 4.52 -6.26
C TYR A 116 -5.83 4.87 -7.22
N SER A 117 -4.98 3.91 -7.55
CA SER A 117 -3.91 4.12 -8.56
C SER A 117 -4.52 4.44 -9.92
N SER A 118 -5.56 3.71 -10.33
CA SER A 118 -6.27 3.92 -11.60
C SER A 118 -6.97 5.28 -11.64
N ILE A 119 -7.57 5.74 -10.53
CA ILE A 119 -8.16 7.08 -10.39
C ILE A 119 -7.08 8.16 -10.52
N ILE A 120 -5.95 7.96 -9.84
CA ILE A 120 -4.82 8.88 -9.92
C ILE A 120 -4.34 9.02 -11.37
N MET A 121 -4.21 7.91 -12.10
CA MET A 121 -3.79 7.91 -13.50
C MET A 121 -4.83 8.51 -14.44
N ILE A 122 -6.10 8.09 -14.36
CA ILE A 122 -7.15 8.47 -15.32
C ILE A 122 -7.51 9.96 -15.23
N TYR A 123 -7.55 10.50 -14.02
CA TYR A 123 -7.81 11.91 -13.79
C TYR A 123 -6.52 12.75 -13.82
N ASN A 124 -5.37 12.10 -14.06
CA ASN A 124 -4.05 12.71 -14.05
C ASN A 124 -3.85 13.55 -12.77
N LEU A 125 -4.09 12.94 -11.62
CA LEU A 125 -4.03 13.57 -10.31
C LEU A 125 -2.60 13.52 -9.80
N SER A 126 -1.91 14.64 -9.84
CA SER A 126 -0.55 14.77 -9.34
C SER A 126 -0.34 16.22 -8.93
N PRO A 127 0.57 16.49 -7.97
CA PRO A 127 0.98 17.84 -7.67
C PRO A 127 1.44 18.61 -8.93
N GLU A 128 1.99 17.93 -9.95
CA GLU A 128 2.50 18.57 -11.18
C GLU A 128 2.22 17.80 -12.51
N LYS A 129 1.63 16.58 -12.46
CA LYS A 129 1.22 15.69 -13.60
C LYS A 129 2.33 14.95 -14.36
N MET A 130 2.97 13.95 -13.73
CA MET A 130 3.86 12.98 -14.41
C MET A 130 3.32 11.53 -14.42
N VAL A 131 3.43 10.86 -15.58
CA VAL A 131 3.16 9.42 -15.81
C VAL A 131 4.49 8.69 -15.99
N SER A 132 4.67 7.51 -15.38
CA SER A 132 5.88 6.69 -15.55
C SER A 132 5.61 5.20 -15.70
N THR A 133 6.41 4.54 -16.54
CA THR A 133 6.49 3.09 -16.77
C THR A 133 7.41 2.43 -15.71
N LEU A 134 6.81 1.69 -14.78
CA LEU A 134 7.47 0.89 -13.72
C LEU A 134 6.73 -0.46 -13.62
N SER A 135 7.30 -1.45 -12.91
CA SER A 135 6.67 -2.77 -12.78
C SER A 135 5.34 -2.68 -11.99
N GLU A 136 4.30 -3.39 -12.46
CA GLU A 136 2.91 -3.21 -11.97
C GLU A 136 2.73 -3.41 -10.46
N LYS A 137 3.48 -4.34 -9.85
CA LYS A 137 3.36 -4.65 -8.41
C LYS A 137 3.94 -3.56 -7.54
N VAL A 138 5.11 -3.02 -7.93
CA VAL A 138 5.77 -1.95 -7.19
C VAL A 138 5.00 -0.63 -7.37
N ILE A 139 4.53 -0.31 -8.58
CA ILE A 139 3.66 0.86 -8.80
C ILE A 139 2.46 0.84 -7.86
N LYS A 140 1.72 -0.27 -7.79
CA LYS A 140 0.51 -0.35 -6.96
C LYS A 140 0.80 -0.04 -5.50
N LEU A 141 1.86 -0.64 -4.94
CA LEU A 141 2.26 -0.40 -3.56
C LEU A 141 2.66 1.06 -3.34
N TYR A 142 3.42 1.63 -4.27
CA TYR A 142 3.92 3.01 -4.16
C TYR A 142 2.84 4.04 -4.37
N MET A 143 1.94 3.85 -5.33
CA MET A 143 0.85 4.78 -5.64
C MET A 143 -0.24 4.74 -4.56
N ASN A 144 -0.55 3.57 -4.01
CA ASN A 144 -1.44 3.47 -2.85
C ASN A 144 -0.81 4.12 -1.61
N SER A 145 0.51 3.97 -1.43
CA SER A 145 1.23 4.64 -0.34
C SER A 145 1.34 6.15 -0.56
N PHE A 146 1.48 6.61 -1.81
CA PHE A 146 1.54 8.01 -2.20
C PHE A 146 0.28 8.76 -1.78
N TYR A 147 -0.91 8.21 -2.06
CA TYR A 147 -2.16 8.72 -1.53
C TYR A 147 -2.14 8.90 0.00
N GLY A 148 -1.61 7.91 0.73
CA GLY A 148 -1.50 8.00 2.19
C GLY A 148 -0.50 9.06 2.67
N VAL A 149 0.57 9.28 1.91
CA VAL A 149 1.58 10.31 2.18
C VAL A 149 1.02 11.70 1.93
N THR A 150 0.16 11.90 0.92
CA THR A 150 -0.47 13.21 0.64
C THR A 150 -1.55 13.58 1.66
N GLY A 151 -2.16 12.59 2.32
CA GLY A 151 -3.13 12.82 3.40
C GLY A 151 -2.51 13.09 4.78
N ARG A 152 -1.17 13.00 4.92
CA ARG A 152 -0.49 13.11 6.21
C ARG A 152 0.13 14.49 6.41
N SER A 153 -0.24 15.19 7.48
CA SER A 153 0.13 16.60 7.69
C SER A 153 1.59 16.87 8.06
N ASP A 154 2.34 15.84 8.46
CA ASP A 154 3.79 15.88 8.69
C ASP A 154 4.60 15.55 7.41
N SER A 155 3.92 15.21 6.32
CA SER A 155 4.57 14.91 5.04
C SER A 155 4.98 16.20 4.33
N PRO A 156 6.18 16.24 3.72
CA PRO A 156 6.56 17.32 2.80
C PRO A 156 5.65 17.40 1.57
N PHE A 157 4.93 16.31 1.25
CA PHE A 157 4.02 16.20 0.12
C PHE A 157 2.54 16.27 0.54
N TYR A 158 2.25 16.90 1.69
CA TYR A 158 0.88 17.04 2.19
C TYR A 158 0.03 17.87 1.22
N GLU A 159 -1.00 17.24 0.65
CA GLU A 159 -1.96 17.86 -0.25
C GLU A 159 -3.34 17.21 -0.01
N LEU A 160 -4.10 17.80 0.92
CA LEU A 160 -5.36 17.23 1.37
C LEU A 160 -6.42 17.24 0.25
N GLY A 161 -6.39 18.22 -0.65
CA GLY A 161 -7.31 18.30 -1.79
C GLY A 161 -7.16 17.13 -2.75
N LEU A 162 -5.92 16.70 -2.99
CA LEU A 162 -5.59 15.55 -3.83
C LEU A 162 -6.12 14.25 -3.22
N ALA A 163 -5.85 14.02 -1.93
CA ALA A 163 -6.38 12.85 -1.22
C ALA A 163 -7.92 12.85 -1.18
N GLY A 164 -8.55 14.01 -0.94
CA GLY A 164 -10.00 14.14 -0.98
C GLY A 164 -10.57 13.79 -2.35
N SER A 165 -9.96 14.32 -3.42
CA SER A 165 -10.39 14.08 -4.80
C SER A 165 -10.33 12.60 -5.19
N VAL A 166 -9.26 11.90 -4.82
CA VAL A 166 -9.12 10.45 -5.08
C VAL A 166 -10.23 9.66 -4.39
N THR A 167 -10.53 10.00 -3.13
CA THR A 167 -11.57 9.30 -2.36
C THR A 167 -12.97 9.57 -2.91
N SER A 168 -13.29 10.83 -3.21
CA SER A 168 -14.58 11.21 -3.79
C SER A 168 -14.81 10.58 -5.17
N ALA A 169 -13.79 10.53 -6.03
CA ALA A 169 -13.87 9.83 -7.31
C ALA A 169 -14.09 8.32 -7.11
N GLY A 170 -13.43 7.71 -6.13
CA GLY A 170 -13.62 6.30 -5.79
C GLY A 170 -15.04 5.99 -5.31
N GLN A 171 -15.62 6.87 -4.49
CA GLN A 171 -17.01 6.74 -4.05
C GLN A 171 -17.99 6.86 -5.22
N LYS A 172 -17.82 7.86 -6.10
CA LYS A 172 -18.67 8.04 -7.29
C LYS A 172 -18.62 6.84 -8.23
N ASN A 173 -17.42 6.31 -8.52
CA ASN A 173 -17.26 5.16 -9.41
C ASN A 173 -17.91 3.89 -8.83
N LYS A 174 -17.79 3.66 -7.52
CA LYS A 174 -18.46 2.54 -6.85
C LYS A 174 -19.97 2.68 -6.84
N TYR A 175 -20.49 3.84 -6.42
CA TYR A 175 -21.91 4.06 -6.20
C TYR A 175 -22.70 4.21 -7.51
N GLN A 176 -22.27 5.13 -8.37
CA GLN A 176 -23.08 5.65 -9.47
C GLN A 176 -22.84 4.90 -10.78
N ALA A 177 -21.60 4.47 -11.04
CA ALA A 177 -21.28 3.79 -12.30
C ALA A 177 -21.48 2.26 -12.24
N HIS A 178 -21.24 1.64 -11.09
CA HIS A 178 -21.19 0.18 -11.02
C HIS A 178 -22.44 -0.46 -10.40
N VAL A 179 -22.82 -0.03 -9.20
CA VAL A 179 -23.97 -0.62 -8.49
C VAL A 179 -25.29 -0.29 -9.19
N GLU A 180 -25.51 0.98 -9.57
CA GLU A 180 -26.71 1.36 -10.32
C GLU A 180 -26.78 0.66 -11.68
N TYR A 181 -25.64 0.55 -12.39
CA TYR A 181 -25.56 -0.15 -13.66
C TYR A 181 -25.89 -1.63 -13.54
N ILE A 182 -25.30 -2.34 -12.57
CA ILE A 182 -25.57 -3.76 -12.33
C ILE A 182 -27.04 -3.96 -11.95
N LYS A 183 -27.58 -3.13 -11.05
CA LYS A 183 -28.98 -3.22 -10.66
C LYS A 183 -29.92 -3.00 -11.86
N LYS A 184 -29.62 -2.02 -12.72
CA LYS A 184 -30.41 -1.78 -13.94
C LYS A 184 -30.34 -2.96 -14.91
N LYS A 185 -29.15 -3.50 -15.16
CA LYS A 185 -28.93 -4.65 -16.06
C LYS A 185 -29.46 -5.98 -15.52
N ALA A 186 -29.59 -6.12 -14.20
CA ALA A 186 -30.18 -7.30 -13.56
C ALA A 186 -31.73 -7.25 -13.53
N LEU A 187 -32.32 -6.09 -13.82
CA LEU A 187 -33.77 -5.87 -13.93
C LEU A 187 -34.27 -5.89 -15.39
N GLU A 188 -33.36 -5.99 -16.36
CA GLU A 188 -33.63 -6.27 -17.79
C GLU A 188 -33.56 -7.79 -18.05
#